data_AF-A0A6C2YUM7-F1
#
_entry.id   AF-A0A6C2YUM7-F1
#
_cell.length_a   1.000
_cell.length_b   1.000
_cell.length_c   1.000
_cell.angle_alpha   90.00
_cell.angle_beta   90.00
_cell.angle_gamma   90.00
#
_symmetry.space_group_name_H-M   'P 1'
#
loop_
_entity.id
_entity.type
_entity.pdbx_description
1 polymer ?
#
loop_
_entity_poly.entity_id
_entity_poly.type
_entity_poly.pdbx_seq_one_letter_code
_entity_poly.pdbx_strand_id
1 'polypeptide(L)'
;MNRWIEYAPVDGWALFERSAPLIDALWNRLPEDDWHYMNFVVGSSLWESRRDASMVSVHINGEQIVHLATQDGDAGAVIEPLASEFGLVPIASWETESNDASNQAKQE
;
A
#
# COMPACT_ATOMS: atom_id res chain seq x y z
N MET A 1 0.45 -6.90 13.97
CA MET A 1 1.80 -6.87 13.37
C MET A 1 1.72 -5.90 12.22
N ASN A 2 2.45 -4.77 12.27
CA ASN A 2 2.43 -3.74 11.22
C ASN A 2 3.59 -3.99 10.25
N ARG A 3 3.56 -5.15 9.60
CA ARG A 3 4.53 -5.49 8.56
C ARG A 3 4.09 -4.86 7.25
N TRP A 4 5.01 -4.18 6.60
CA TRP A 4 4.89 -3.66 5.25
C TRP A 4 5.64 -4.53 4.27
N ILE A 5 5.12 -4.61 3.04
CA ILE A 5 5.69 -5.31 1.92
C ILE A 5 5.65 -4.36 0.72
N GLU A 6 6.81 -4.11 0.13
CA GLU A 6 6.93 -3.38 -1.13
C GLU A 6 6.92 -4.35 -2.30
N TYR A 7 6.15 -4.01 -3.33
CA TYR A 7 6.02 -4.79 -4.55
C TYR A 7 6.60 -4.03 -5.74
N ALA A 8 7.21 -4.76 -6.67
CA ALA A 8 7.61 -4.22 -7.96
C ALA A 8 7.46 -5.26 -9.07
N PRO A 9 7.30 -4.83 -10.34
CA PRO A 9 7.45 -5.70 -11.49
C PRO A 9 8.86 -6.30 -11.54
N VAL A 10 9.00 -7.52 -12.08
CA VAL A 10 10.30 -8.21 -12.19
C VAL A 10 11.34 -7.36 -12.94
N ASP A 11 10.93 -6.68 -14.00
CA ASP A 11 11.80 -5.82 -14.82
C ASP A 11 11.83 -4.36 -14.33
N GLY A 12 11.24 -4.10 -13.17
CA GLY A 12 11.14 -2.78 -12.55
C GLY A 12 10.04 -1.89 -13.13
N TRP A 13 9.72 -0.83 -12.39
CA TRP A 13 8.65 0.11 -12.75
C TRP A 13 8.87 0.81 -14.08
N ALA A 14 10.12 1.12 -14.43
CA ALA A 14 10.48 1.82 -15.66
C ALA A 14 9.98 1.12 -16.94
N LEU A 15 9.92 -0.21 -16.93
CA LEU A 15 9.50 -1.05 -18.06
C LEU A 15 8.06 -1.56 -17.92
N PHE A 16 7.34 -1.13 -16.89
CA PHE A 16 6.00 -1.63 -16.60
C PHE A 16 4.91 -0.86 -17.35
N GLU A 17 4.51 -1.41 -18.49
CA GLU A 17 3.51 -0.81 -19.40
C GLU A 17 2.07 -0.88 -18.86
N ARG A 18 1.81 -1.67 -17.81
CA ARG A 18 0.46 -1.88 -17.25
C ARG A 18 0.15 -0.99 -16.04
N SER A 19 0.81 0.17 -15.92
CA SER A 19 0.59 1.13 -14.82
C SER A 19 -0.86 1.61 -14.76
N ALA A 20 -1.42 2.14 -15.85
CA ALA A 20 -2.80 2.64 -15.86
C ALA A 20 -3.84 1.55 -15.51
N PRO A 21 -3.81 0.34 -16.11
CA PRO A 21 -4.70 -0.74 -15.70
C PRO A 21 -4.54 -1.16 -14.23
N LEU A 22 -3.33 -1.10 -13.66
CA LEU A 22 -3.12 -1.39 -12.23
C LEU A 22 -3.72 -0.31 -11.33
N ILE A 23 -3.58 0.97 -11.71
CA ILE A 23 -4.21 2.10 -11.01
C ILE A 23 -5.74 1.93 -11.01
N ASP A 24 -6.33 1.62 -12.16
CA ASP A 24 -7.79 1.40 -12.26
C ASP A 24 -8.23 0.20 -11.39
N ALA A 25 -7.44 -0.89 -11.39
CA ALA A 25 -7.74 -2.05 -10.58
C ALA A 25 -7.68 -1.76 -9.07
N LEU A 26 -6.74 -0.93 -8.62
CA LEU A 26 -6.66 -0.47 -7.24
C LEU A 26 -7.91 0.33 -6.84
N TRP A 27 -8.30 1.31 -7.66
CA TRP A 27 -9.51 2.11 -7.41
C TRP A 27 -10.78 1.26 -7.34
N ASN A 28 -10.90 0.24 -8.19
CA ASN A 28 -12.05 -0.66 -8.19
C ASN A 28 -12.08 -1.61 -6.98
N ARG A 29 -10.93 -1.98 -6.41
CA ARG A 29 -10.85 -2.90 -5.25
C ARG A 29 -10.81 -2.17 -3.90
N LEU A 30 -10.60 -0.87 -3.89
CA LEU A 30 -10.49 -0.04 -2.68
C LEU A 30 -11.57 1.07 -2.65
N PRO A 31 -12.87 0.72 -2.62
CA PRO A 31 -13.96 1.70 -2.63
C PRO A 31 -14.04 2.50 -1.31
N GLU A 32 -14.51 3.75 -1.38
CA GLU A 32 -14.53 4.70 -0.24
C GLU A 32 -15.38 4.26 0.97
N ASP A 33 -16.37 3.39 0.74
CA ASP A 33 -17.24 2.87 1.80
C ASP A 33 -16.45 1.97 2.78
N ASP A 34 -15.47 1.22 2.27
CA ASP A 34 -14.65 0.29 3.05
C ASP A 34 -13.25 0.87 3.37
N TRP A 35 -12.82 1.89 2.63
CA TRP A 35 -11.48 2.44 2.69
C TRP A 35 -11.49 3.96 2.90
N HIS A 36 -10.64 4.44 3.81
CA HIS A 36 -10.36 5.86 3.94
C HIS A 36 -9.25 6.25 2.97
N TYR A 37 -9.60 7.02 1.94
CA TYR A 37 -8.63 7.55 0.98
C TYR A 37 -7.97 8.84 1.47
N MET A 38 -6.65 8.90 1.34
CA MET A 38 -5.82 10.06 1.69
C MET A 38 -4.82 10.35 0.56
N ASN A 39 -4.64 11.65 0.26
CA ASN A 39 -3.66 12.14 -0.71
C ASN A 39 -2.89 13.30 -0.07
N PHE A 40 -1.74 12.98 0.53
CA PHE A 40 -0.94 13.94 1.28
C PHE A 40 0.01 14.76 0.39
N VAL A 41 0.45 14.18 -0.73
CA VAL A 41 1.42 14.77 -1.65
C VAL A 41 1.01 14.41 -3.07
N VAL A 42 1.18 15.35 -4.01
CA VAL A 42 0.88 15.12 -5.43
C VAL A 42 1.56 13.82 -5.90
N GLY A 43 0.76 12.93 -6.48
CA GLY A 43 1.21 11.63 -6.96
C GLY A 43 1.19 10.52 -5.92
N SER A 44 0.91 10.80 -4.64
CA SER A 44 0.81 9.78 -3.60
C SER A 44 -0.64 9.50 -3.21
N SER A 45 -1.02 8.23 -3.30
CA SER A 45 -2.31 7.73 -2.87
C SER A 45 -2.11 6.76 -1.71
N LEU A 46 -2.90 6.93 -0.65
CA LEU A 46 -2.94 6.03 0.50
C LEU A 46 -4.38 5.64 0.77
N TRP A 47 -4.63 4.34 0.90
CA TRP A 47 -5.90 3.80 1.35
C TRP A 47 -5.69 3.11 2.69
N GLU A 48 -6.51 3.43 3.68
CA GLU A 48 -6.53 2.78 4.99
C GLU A 48 -7.83 2.00 5.15
N SER A 49 -7.73 0.72 5.47
CA SER A 49 -8.89 -0.13 5.73
C SER A 49 -9.64 0.38 6.95
N ARG A 50 -10.95 0.61 6.82
CA ARG A 50 -11.78 0.98 7.97
C ARG A 50 -11.95 -0.16 8.98
N ARG A 51 -11.64 -1.40 8.60
CA ARG A 51 -11.88 -2.60 9.41
C ARG A 51 -10.72 -2.92 10.34
N ASP A 52 -9.50 -2.85 9.84
CA ASP A 52 -8.29 -3.25 10.56
C ASP A 52 -7.14 -2.24 10.50
N ALA A 53 -7.38 -1.06 9.91
CA ALA A 53 -6.39 0.01 9.71
C ALA A 53 -5.16 -0.37 8.86
N SER A 54 -5.20 -1.52 8.17
CA SER A 54 -4.14 -1.90 7.23
C SER A 54 -4.13 -0.97 6.01
N MET A 55 -2.95 -0.70 5.45
CA MET A 55 -2.78 0.34 4.43
C MET A 55 -2.25 -0.18 3.09
N VAL A 56 -2.69 0.47 2.01
CA VAL A 56 -2.09 0.40 0.67
C VAL A 56 -1.54 1.78 0.31
N SER A 57 -0.26 1.86 -0.05
CA SER A 57 0.42 3.08 -0.48
C SER A 57 0.91 2.95 -1.91
N VAL A 58 0.62 3.94 -2.75
CA VAL A 58 1.05 4.00 -4.14
C VAL A 58 1.62 5.38 -4.43
N HIS A 59 2.75 5.42 -5.13
CA HIS A 59 3.29 6.66 -5.70
C HIS A 59 3.30 6.58 -7.23
N ILE A 60 2.82 7.64 -7.86
CA ILE A 60 2.63 7.80 -9.30
C ILE A 60 3.39 9.05 -9.74
N ASN A 61 4.23 8.90 -10.77
CA ASN A 61 4.89 9.99 -11.46
C ASN A 61 4.32 10.11 -12.89
N GLY A 62 3.49 11.13 -13.12
CA GLY A 62 2.71 11.24 -14.36
C GLY A 62 1.64 10.14 -14.42
N GLU A 63 1.82 9.17 -15.33
CA GLU A 63 0.92 8.01 -15.50
C GLU A 63 1.56 6.69 -15.03
N GLN A 64 2.78 6.76 -14.51
CA GLN A 64 3.57 5.59 -14.16
C GLN A 64 3.61 5.38 -12.66
N ILE A 65 3.26 4.18 -12.21
CA ILE A 65 3.53 3.78 -10.82
C ILE A 65 5.04 3.64 -10.66
N VAL A 66 5.58 4.24 -9.60
CA VAL A 66 7.01 4.14 -9.25
C VAL A 66 7.25 3.54 -7.88
N HIS A 67 6.18 3.33 -7.10
CA HIS A 67 6.22 2.66 -5.80
C HIS A 67 4.84 2.09 -5.45
N LEU A 68 4.80 0.87 -4.91
CA LEU A 68 3.61 0.24 -4.35
C LEU A 68 4.04 -0.55 -3.10
N ALA A 69 3.42 -0.24 -1.97
CA ALA A 69 3.61 -0.98 -0.74
C ALA A 69 2.27 -1.22 -0.04
N THR A 70 2.20 -2.28 0.74
CA THR A 70 1.00 -2.64 1.50
C THR A 70 1.37 -3.20 2.86
N GLN A 71 0.46 -3.07 3.82
CA GLN A 71 0.54 -3.78 5.09
C GLN A 71 -0.15 -5.13 5.02
N ASP A 72 0.26 -6.05 5.89
CA ASP A 72 -0.52 -7.25 6.18
C ASP A 72 -1.94 -6.87 6.68
N GLY A 73 -2.91 -7.77 6.49
CA GLY A 73 -4.32 -7.55 6.82
C GLY A 73 -5.21 -7.48 5.57
N ASP A 74 -6.30 -6.72 5.65
CA ASP A 74 -7.23 -6.53 4.53
C ASP A 74 -6.52 -5.90 3.32
N ALA A 75 -5.55 -5.01 3.53
CA ALA A 75 -4.76 -4.40 2.46
C ALA A 75 -3.93 -5.44 1.70
N GLY A 76 -3.19 -6.29 2.42
CA GLY A 76 -2.46 -7.40 1.83
C GLY A 76 -3.37 -8.37 1.06
N ALA A 77 -4.56 -8.67 1.59
CA ALA A 77 -5.53 -9.53 0.93
C ALA A 77 -6.07 -8.95 -0.40
N VAL A 78 -6.11 -7.62 -0.54
CA VAL A 78 -6.45 -6.95 -1.82
C VAL A 78 -5.28 -6.99 -2.80
N ILE A 79 -4.06 -6.76 -2.30
CA ILE A 79 -2.85 -6.64 -3.15
C ILE A 79 -2.36 -7.98 -3.65
N GLU A 80 -2.44 -9.06 -2.86
CA GLU A 80 -1.97 -10.40 -3.27
C GLU A 80 -2.52 -10.86 -4.64
N PRO A 81 -3.84 -10.82 -4.91
CA PRO A 81 -4.36 -11.18 -6.23
C PRO A 81 -3.95 -10.18 -7.33
N LEU A 82 -3.79 -8.89 -7.02
CA LEU A 82 -3.26 -7.91 -7.98
C LEU A 82 -1.80 -8.21 -8.32
N ALA A 83 -0.99 -8.58 -7.34
CA ALA A 83 0.41 -8.92 -7.54
C ALA A 83 0.54 -10.10 -8.52
N SER A 84 -0.28 -11.14 -8.35
CA SER A 84 -0.33 -12.25 -9.29
C SER A 84 -0.81 -11.84 -10.70
N GLU A 85 -1.84 -11.00 -10.80
CA GLU A 85 -2.44 -10.58 -12.07
C GLU A 85 -1.52 -9.66 -12.90
N PHE A 86 -0.72 -8.85 -12.22
CA PHE A 86 0.16 -7.85 -12.81
C PHE A 86 1.64 -8.27 -12.83
N GLY A 87 1.98 -9.46 -12.32
CA GLY A 87 3.36 -9.95 -12.31
C GLY A 87 4.27 -9.17 -11.35
N LEU A 88 3.71 -8.70 -10.24
CA LEU A 88 4.46 -8.01 -9.19
C LEU A 88 5.03 -9.01 -8.20
N VAL A 89 6.25 -8.74 -7.72
CA VAL A 89 6.93 -9.55 -6.74
C VAL A 89 7.30 -8.70 -5.51
N PRO A 90 7.30 -9.27 -4.30
CA PRO A 90 7.79 -8.58 -3.12
C PRO A 90 9.29 -8.34 -3.26
N ILE A 91 9.73 -7.10 -3.06
CA ILE A 91 11.15 -6.70 -3.17
C ILE A 91 11.76 -6.26 -1.83
N ALA A 92 10.92 -5.85 -0.88
CA ALA A 92 11.33 -5.52 0.47
C ALA A 92 10.18 -5.79 1.45
N SER A 93 10.52 -6.06 2.71
CA SER A 93 9.54 -6.04 3.79
C SER A 93 10.17 -5.51 5.06
N TRP A 94 9.43 -4.70 5.80
CA TRP A 94 9.87 -4.14 7.07
C TRP A 94 8.74 -4.16 8.09
N GLU A 95 9.09 -4.15 9.36
CA GLU A 95 8.13 -4.00 10.44
C GLU A 95 8.18 -2.56 10.93
N THR A 96 7.01 -2.01 11.21
CA THR A 96 6.90 -0.75 11.97
C THR A 96 6.55 -1.10 13.40
N GLU A 97 7.35 -0.64 14.35
CA GLU A 97 7.00 -0.74 15.77
C GLU A 97 5.73 0.09 16.01
N SER A 98 4.68 -0.55 16.52
CA SER A 98 3.57 0.19 17.12
C SER A 98 4.14 0.89 18.35
N ASN A 99 4.39 2.19 18.26
CA ASN A 99 4.62 3.02 19.43
C ASN A 99 3.31 3.04 20.24
N ASP A 100 3.12 2.06 21.11
CA ASP A 100 2.24 2.20 22.26
C ASP A 100 2.85 3.25 23.19
N ALA A 101 2.69 4.53 22.83
CA ALA A 101 2.92 5.65 23.72
C ALA A 101 1.80 5.67 24.78
N SER A 102 1.82 4.68 25.67
CA SER A 102 0.93 4.55 26.82
C SER A 102 1.66 3.83 27.96
N ASN A 103 2.76 4.42 28.44
CA ASN A 103 3.14 4.45 29.85
C ASN A 103 4.58 4.97 30.02
N GLN A 104 4.72 6.22 30.45
CA GLN A 104 5.64 6.65 31.52
C GLN A 104 5.61 8.18 31.64
N ALA A 105 4.57 8.67 32.32
CA ALA A 105 4.60 9.99 32.97
C ALA A 105 3.67 9.97 34.20
N LYS A 106 3.83 8.95 35.05
CA LYS A 106 3.39 8.95 36.45
C LYS A 106 4.37 8.10 37.26
N GLN A 107 5.43 8.75 37.69
CA GLN A 107 6.44 8.43 38.71
C GLN A 107 7.57 9.39 38.33
N GLU A 108 7.79 10.51 39.02
CA GLU A 108 7.95 10.70 40.47
C GLU A 108 7.36 12.04 40.96
#